data_AF-A0A2S8UBI3-F1
#
_entry.id   AF-A0A2S8UBI3-F1
#
_cell.length_a   1.000
_cell.length_b   1.000
_cell.length_c   1.000
_cell.angle_alpha   90.00
_cell.angle_beta   90.00
_cell.angle_gamma   90.00
#
_symmetry.space_group_name_H-M   'P 1'
#
loop_
_entity.id
_entity.type
_entity.pdbx_description
1 polymer ?
#
loop_
_entity_poly.entity_id
_entity_poly.type
_entity_poly.pdbx_seq_one_letter_code
_entity_poly.pdbx_strand_id
1 'polypeptide(L)'
;MIVFTKYYSMSSYEVSQKETFNLNKGEELTVFVQNSGFPISYTVFDADNQIIGTYNANSPYGRVFKVQKDGNISVQFQVGVNSSYMKKMNFTAKFAISKLN
;
A
#
# COMPACT_ATOMS: atom_id res chain seq x y z
N MET A 1 2.40 9.51 -16.07
CA MET A 1 2.38 9.11 -14.64
C MET A 1 1.00 9.41 -14.09
N ILE A 2 0.30 8.41 -13.57
CA ILE A 2 -1.01 8.58 -12.91
C ILE A 2 -0.78 8.54 -11.40
N VAL A 3 -1.41 9.43 -10.65
CA VAL A 3 -1.23 9.54 -9.20
C VAL A 3 -2.58 9.60 -8.52
N PHE A 4 -2.73 8.86 -7.43
CA PHE A 4 -3.94 8.85 -6.64
C PHE A 4 -3.62 8.75 -5.15
N THR A 5 -4.49 9.34 -4.34
CA THR A 5 -4.32 9.43 -2.88
C THR A 5 -5.56 8.88 -2.21
N LYS A 6 -5.35 8.01 -1.22
CA LYS A 6 -6.38 7.39 -0.39
C LYS A 6 -6.15 7.76 1.06
N TYR A 7 -7.24 8.05 1.75
CA TYR A 7 -7.26 8.38 3.17
C TYR A 7 -7.88 7.22 3.92
N TYR A 8 -7.22 6.77 4.99
CA TYR A 8 -7.66 5.66 5.81
C TYR A 8 -7.89 6.14 7.24
N SER A 9 -8.86 5.50 7.90
CA SER A 9 -9.18 5.66 9.33
C SER A 9 -9.53 4.28 9.89
N MET A 10 -8.51 3.58 10.38
CA MET A 10 -8.60 2.16 10.72
C MET A 10 -8.39 1.91 12.22
N SER A 11 -9.10 0.93 12.77
CA SER A 11 -8.96 0.48 14.16
C SER A 11 -7.75 -0.43 14.33
N SER A 12 -7.32 -0.66 15.57
CA SER A 12 -6.30 -1.68 15.86
C SER A 12 -6.71 -3.04 15.32
N TYR A 13 -5.74 -3.76 14.75
CA TYR A 13 -5.93 -5.06 14.09
C TYR A 13 -6.83 -5.05 12.85
N GLU A 14 -7.31 -3.89 12.41
CA GLU A 14 -8.11 -3.79 11.19
C GLU A 14 -7.22 -4.05 9.96
N VAL A 15 -7.79 -4.77 9.00
CA VAL A 15 -7.19 -5.04 7.69
C VAL A 15 -8.08 -4.38 6.64
N SER A 16 -7.48 -3.60 5.74
CA SER A 16 -8.22 -2.89 4.70
C SER A 16 -8.71 -3.85 3.61
N GLN A 17 -9.62 -3.38 2.77
CA GLN A 17 -9.79 -3.97 1.45
C GLN A 17 -8.50 -3.80 0.62
N LYS A 18 -8.35 -4.63 -0.41
CA LYS A 18 -7.28 -4.49 -1.39
C LYS A 18 -7.58 -3.31 -2.31
N GLU A 19 -6.62 -2.42 -2.43
CA GLU A 19 -6.59 -1.46 -3.53
C GLU A 19 -5.91 -2.12 -4.73
N THR A 20 -6.61 -2.18 -5.86
CA THR A 20 -6.19 -2.95 -7.02
C THR A 20 -5.92 -2.05 -8.22
N PHE A 21 -4.82 -2.31 -8.92
CA PHE A 21 -4.39 -1.58 -10.11
C PHE A 21 -4.12 -2.55 -11.25
N ASN A 22 -4.83 -2.37 -12.36
CA ASN A 22 -4.58 -3.11 -13.58
C ASN A 22 -3.35 -2.49 -14.27
N LEU A 23 -2.26 -3.25 -14.36
CA LEU A 23 -0.99 -2.82 -14.93
C LEU A 23 -0.51 -3.83 -15.97
N ASN A 24 0.20 -3.31 -16.98
CA ASN A 24 0.90 -4.11 -17.97
C ASN A 24 2.32 -4.43 -17.51
N LYS A 25 2.90 -5.48 -18.07
CA LYS A 25 4.29 -5.85 -17.88
C LYS A 25 5.22 -4.67 -18.17
N GLY A 26 6.12 -4.42 -17.23
CA GLY A 26 7.08 -3.32 -17.30
C GLY A 26 6.58 -1.99 -16.75
N GLU A 27 5.29 -1.87 -16.43
CA GLU A 27 4.79 -0.75 -15.62
C GLU A 27 5.16 -0.94 -14.14
N GLU A 28 5.13 0.17 -13.41
CA GLU A 28 5.55 0.25 -12.02
C GLU A 28 4.45 0.86 -11.18
N LEU A 29 4.20 0.25 -10.01
CA LEU A 29 3.42 0.86 -8.94
C LEU A 29 4.39 1.37 -7.88
N THR A 30 4.31 2.65 -7.55
CA THR A 30 4.99 3.22 -6.39
C THR A 30 3.99 3.43 -5.26
N VAL A 31 4.30 2.95 -4.06
CA VAL A 31 3.48 3.11 -2.85
C VAL A 31 4.21 4.02 -1.88
N PHE A 32 3.58 5.14 -1.51
CA PHE A 32 4.02 6.06 -0.47
C PHE A 32 2.99 6.06 0.64
N VAL A 33 3.42 5.82 1.88
CA VAL A 33 2.53 5.89 3.04
C VAL A 33 3.01 6.99 3.95
N GLN A 34 2.10 7.91 4.27
CA GLN A 34 2.32 8.95 5.25
C GLN A 34 1.45 8.65 6.46
N ASN A 35 2.09 8.34 7.58
CA ASN A 35 1.43 8.09 8.86
C ASN A 35 2.10 8.87 9.99
N SER A 36 1.38 9.09 11.08
CA SER A 36 1.88 9.83 12.25
C SER A 36 2.61 8.95 13.26
N GLY A 37 3.39 7.95 12.80
CA GLY A 37 4.14 7.04 13.67
C GLY A 37 3.36 5.82 14.18
N PHE A 38 2.17 5.54 13.64
CA PHE A 38 1.40 4.35 13.98
C PHE A 38 2.02 3.07 13.40
N PRO A 39 1.88 1.92 14.09
CA PRO A 39 2.33 0.64 13.54
C PRO A 39 1.38 0.20 12.43
N ILE A 40 1.66 0.62 11.20
CA ILE A 40 0.92 0.23 10.01
C ILE A 40 1.87 -0.57 9.14
N SER A 41 1.38 -1.67 8.58
CA SER A 41 2.06 -2.42 7.53
C SER A 41 1.18 -2.52 6.30
N TYR A 42 1.79 -2.85 5.16
CA TYR A 42 1.07 -3.16 3.96
C TYR A 42 1.69 -4.35 3.24
N THR A 43 0.84 -5.17 2.66
CA THR A 43 1.21 -6.32 1.84
C THR A 43 0.89 -6.02 0.39
N VAL A 44 1.83 -6.32 -0.50
CA VAL A 44 1.67 -6.19 -1.94
C VAL A 44 1.52 -7.57 -2.55
N PHE A 45 0.53 -7.71 -3.42
CA PHE A 45 0.19 -8.94 -4.12
C PHE A 45 0.39 -8.73 -5.61
N ASP A 46 1.01 -9.69 -6.29
CA ASP A 46 1.09 -9.69 -7.74
C ASP A 46 -0.24 -10.10 -8.41
N ALA A 47 -0.21 -10.21 -9.73
CA ALA A 47 -1.36 -10.56 -10.55
C ALA A 47 -1.86 -12.02 -10.37
N ASP A 48 -1.09 -12.90 -9.73
CA ASP A 48 -1.56 -14.23 -9.27
C ASP A 48 -2.06 -14.21 -7.83
N ASN A 49 -2.18 -13.01 -7.25
CA ASN A 49 -2.51 -12.80 -5.85
C ASN A 49 -1.46 -13.42 -4.88
N GLN A 50 -0.23 -13.62 -5.36
CA GLN A 50 0.89 -14.07 -4.53
C GLN A 50 1.52 -12.87 -3.83
N ILE A 51 1.95 -13.07 -2.58
CA ILE A 51 2.60 -12.01 -1.81
C ILE A 51 4.00 -11.78 -2.38
N ILE A 52 4.26 -10.55 -2.86
CA ILE A 52 5.59 -10.13 -3.30
C ILE A 52 6.33 -9.32 -2.24
N GLY A 53 5.64 -8.91 -1.16
CA GLY A 53 6.27 -8.39 0.03
C GLY A 53 5.31 -7.78 1.04
N THR A 54 5.75 -7.72 2.29
CA THR A 54 5.07 -7.03 3.40
C THR A 54 6.03 -6.01 4.00
N TYR A 55 5.56 -4.78 4.19
CA TYR A 55 6.40 -3.66 4.57
C TYR A 55 5.77 -2.85 5.68
N ASN A 56 6.59 -2.40 6.63
CA ASN A 56 6.18 -1.39 7.58
C ASN A 56 6.08 -0.03 6.90
N ALA A 57 5.02 0.70 7.21
CA ALA A 57 4.69 2.02 6.67
C ALA A 57 5.33 3.18 7.47
N ASN A 58 6.35 2.89 8.28
CA ASN A 58 7.09 3.87 9.07
C ASN A 58 8.27 4.51 8.30
N SER A 59 8.48 4.13 7.05
CA SER A 59 9.52 4.67 6.19
C SER A 59 8.97 5.84 5.37
N PRO A 60 9.63 7.02 5.34
CA PRO A 60 9.21 8.15 4.53
C PRO A 60 9.44 7.92 3.02
N TYR A 61 10.18 6.87 2.64
CA TYR A 61 10.49 6.56 1.26
C TYR A 61 9.41 5.68 0.63
N GLY A 62 8.97 6.06 -0.58
CA GLY A 62 8.09 5.22 -1.38
C GLY A 62 8.81 3.98 -1.88
N ARG A 63 8.07 2.88 -2.02
CA ARG A 63 8.58 1.63 -2.63
C ARG A 63 8.02 1.46 -4.02
N VAL A 64 8.89 1.10 -4.95
CA VAL A 64 8.56 0.84 -6.36
C VAL A 64 8.42 -0.66 -6.57
N PHE A 65 7.36 -1.07 -7.24
CA PHE A 65 7.05 -2.45 -7.59
C PHE A 65 6.89 -2.55 -9.11
N LYS A 66 7.88 -3.17 -9.77
CA LYS A 66 7.84 -3.40 -11.21
C LYS A 66 7.08 -4.68 -11.53
N VAL A 67 6.04 -4.55 -12.34
CA VAL A 67 5.16 -5.65 -12.72
C VAL A 67 5.82 -6.54 -13.77
N GLN A 68 5.88 -7.85 -13.50
CA GLN A 68 6.54 -8.84 -14.36
C GLN A 68 5.62 -9.45 -15.43
N LYS A 69 4.31 -9.28 -15.29
CA LYS A 69 3.28 -9.80 -16.18
C LYS A 69 2.02 -8.94 -16.13
N ASP A 70 1.24 -8.92 -17.20
CA ASP A 70 0.00 -8.16 -17.24
C ASP A 70 -0.99 -8.66 -16.16
N GLY A 71 -1.67 -7.72 -15.51
CA GLY A 71 -2.74 -8.02 -14.57
C GLY A 71 -2.78 -7.10 -13.35
N ASN A 72 -3.51 -7.55 -12.35
CA ASN A 72 -3.83 -6.74 -11.18
C ASN A 72 -2.74 -6.83 -10.11
N ILE A 73 -2.01 -5.75 -9.87
CA ILE A 73 -1.24 -5.62 -8.62
C ILE A 73 -2.16 -5.05 -7.54
N SER A 74 -2.06 -5.56 -6.31
CA SER A 74 -2.92 -5.12 -5.21
C SER A 74 -2.13 -4.77 -3.96
N VAL A 75 -2.62 -3.81 -3.19
CA VAL A 75 -2.04 -3.39 -1.91
C VAL A 75 -3.09 -3.48 -0.81
N GLN A 76 -2.75 -4.10 0.32
CA GLN A 76 -3.62 -4.23 1.49
C GLN A 76 -2.90 -3.71 2.73
N PHE A 77 -3.57 -2.84 3.49
CA PHE A 77 -3.03 -2.31 4.74
C PHE A 77 -3.50 -3.12 5.92
N GLN A 78 -2.64 -3.26 6.91
CA GLN A 78 -2.97 -3.82 8.21
C GLN A 78 -2.46 -2.88 9.30
N VAL A 79 -3.31 -2.68 10.29
CA VAL A 79 -3.00 -1.84 11.42
C VAL A 79 -2.64 -2.70 12.64
N GLY A 80 -1.51 -2.39 13.26
CA GLY A 80 -1.01 -3.04 14.44
C GLY A 80 -1.72 -2.61 15.73
N VAL A 81 -1.07 -2.94 16.86
CA VAL A 81 -1.57 -2.61 18.19
C VAL A 81 -1.43 -1.11 18.46
N ASN A 82 -2.48 -0.48 18.99
CA ASN A 82 -2.39 0.90 19.48
C ASN A 82 -2.97 0.97 20.90
N SER A 83 -2.69 2.06 21.60
CA SER A 83 -3.24 2.31 22.94
C SER A 83 -4.77 2.35 22.92
N SER A 84 -5.37 1.96 24.05
CA SER A 84 -6.83 2.02 24.26
C SER A 84 -7.43 3.42 24.13
N TYR A 85 -6.60 4.48 24.22
CA TYR A 85 -7.02 5.87 24.05
C TYR A 85 -7.20 6.27 22.59
N MET A 86 -6.51 5.61 21.66
CA MET A 86 -6.59 5.92 20.22
C MET A 86 -7.47 4.90 19.49
N LYS A 87 -8.74 5.24 19.33
CA LYS A 87 -9.74 4.36 18.69
C LYS A 87 -9.50 4.13 17.19
N LYS A 88 -8.93 5.12 16.49
CA LYS A 88 -8.67 5.09 15.05
C LYS A 88 -7.30 5.66 14.72
N MET A 89 -6.64 5.06 13.73
CA MET A 89 -5.38 5.47 13.16
C MET A 89 -5.62 6.00 11.76
N ASN A 90 -5.31 7.28 11.61
CA ASN A 90 -5.46 7.98 10.35
C ASN A 90 -4.12 7.98 9.62
N PHE A 91 -4.14 7.59 8.36
CA PHE A 91 -2.97 7.64 7.49
C PHE A 91 -3.40 7.84 6.05
N THR A 92 -2.43 8.28 5.24
CA THR A 92 -2.64 8.52 3.81
C THR A 92 -1.74 7.60 3.02
N ALA A 93 -2.29 6.94 2.00
CA ALA A 93 -1.50 6.24 1.00
C ALA A 93 -1.59 6.98 -0.32
N LYS A 94 -0.44 7.34 -0.87
CA LYS A 94 -0.31 7.88 -2.22
C LYS A 94 0.31 6.82 -3.09
N PHE A 95 -0.25 6.65 -4.26
CA PHE A 95 0.21 5.69 -5.23
C PHE A 95 0.49 6.39 -6.55
N ALA A 96 1.55 5.94 -7.23
CA ALA A 96 1.92 6.46 -8.54
C ALA A 96 2.14 5.30 -9.51
N ILE A 97 1.56 5.39 -10.70
CA ILE A 97 1.74 4.44 -11.80
C ILE A 97 2.60 5.11 -12.87
N SER A 98 3.68 4.44 -13.24
CA SER A 98 4.62 4.89 -14.26
C SER A 98 5.06 3.74 -15.16
N LYS A 99 5.61 4.09 -16.32
CA LYS A 99 6.35 3.19 -17.19
C LYS A 99 7.73 3.81 -17.38
N LEU A 100 8.78 3.16 -16.90
CA LEU A 100 10.13 3.56 -17.26
C LEU A 100 10.36 3.09 -18.70
N ASN A 101 10.64 4.05 -19.58
CA ASN A 101 11.01 3.79 -20.97
C ASN A 101 12.37 3.11 -21.05
#